data_AF-A0AAV6ZBA0-F1
#
_entry.id   AF-A0AAV6ZBA0-F1
#
_cell.length_a   1.000
_cell.length_b   1.000
_cell.length_c   1.000
_cell.angle_alpha   90.00
_cell.angle_beta   90.00
_cell.angle_gamma   90.00
#
_symmetry.space_group_name_H-M   'P 1'
#
loop_
_entity.id
_entity.type
_entity.pdbx_description
1 polymer ?
#
loop_
_entity_poly.entity_id
_entity_poly.type
_entity_poly.pdbx_seq_one_letter_code
_entity_poly.pdbx_strand_id
1 'polypeptide(L)'
;MSALLRVSLLLQVVSCQGLLHIHVAPAPGQVIAGCLEETVATCVVRGAGPPVEISWRTGGLPYTAELQTTQENGTMTIRSELKMIPNNGIYGLRVTCVIVQNLGVNEEQFEKTIALQNIHCK
;
A
#
# COMPACT_ATOMS: atom_id res chain seq x y z
N MET A 1 49.54 -32.15 12.99
CA MET A 1 48.10 -32.20 13.29
C MET A 1 47.51 -30.86 12.87
N SER A 2 46.53 -30.90 11.97
CA SER A 2 45.47 -29.91 11.59
C SER A 2 45.67 -28.41 11.82
N ALA A 3 45.19 -27.50 10.97
CA ALA A 3 44.58 -27.54 9.65
C ALA A 3 44.52 -26.07 9.15
N LEU A 4 44.59 -25.89 7.83
CA LEU A 4 44.24 -24.66 7.13
C LEU A 4 42.73 -24.39 7.19
N LEU A 5 42.32 -23.15 7.46
CA LEU A 5 41.07 -22.52 6.97
C LEU A 5 41.30 -20.98 7.03
N ARG A 6 41.68 -20.24 5.98
CA ARG A 6 40.99 -19.89 4.72
C ARG A 6 39.60 -19.25 4.89
N VAL A 7 39.57 -17.96 4.52
CA VAL A 7 38.57 -17.25 3.69
C VAL A 7 37.84 -16.09 4.38
N SER A 8 38.19 -14.90 3.91
CA SER A 8 37.48 -13.63 3.99
C SER A 8 36.01 -13.75 3.61
N LEU A 9 35.11 -13.03 4.30
CA LEU A 9 33.90 -12.54 3.64
C LEU A 9 33.38 -11.29 4.35
N LEU A 10 33.60 -10.15 3.69
CA LEU A 10 32.85 -8.92 3.89
C LEU A 10 31.36 -9.24 3.69
N LEU A 11 30.60 -9.40 4.76
CA LEU A 11 29.14 -9.21 4.71
C LEU A 11 28.76 -8.13 5.72
N GLN A 12 29.22 -6.91 5.44
CA GLN A 12 28.31 -5.79 5.62
C GLN A 12 27.28 -5.96 4.51
N VAL A 13 26.19 -6.67 4.80
CA VAL A 13 24.97 -6.56 4.00
C VAL A 13 24.48 -5.14 4.23
N VAL A 14 25.03 -4.20 3.46
CA VAL A 14 24.42 -2.91 3.25
C VAL A 14 23.11 -3.23 2.55
N SER A 15 22.03 -3.38 3.33
CA SER A 15 20.69 -3.40 2.76
C SER A 15 20.44 -2.00 2.21
N CYS A 16 20.85 -1.79 0.96
CA CYS A 16 20.76 -0.53 0.22
C CYS A 16 19.38 -0.40 -0.45
N GLN A 17 18.33 -0.77 0.28
CA GLN A 17 16.95 -0.62 -0.18
C GLN A 17 16.30 0.42 0.72
N GLY A 18 16.04 1.58 0.12
CA GLY A 18 15.43 2.72 0.80
C GLY A 18 14.20 2.29 1.59
N LEU A 19 14.04 2.85 2.79
CA LEU A 19 12.92 2.56 3.68
C LEU A 19 11.59 2.73 2.91
N LEU A 20 10.86 1.62 2.74
CA LEU A 20 9.53 1.64 2.15
C LEU A 20 8.60 2.49 3.03
N HIS A 21 8.11 3.61 2.51
CA HIS A 21 7.27 4.52 3.27
C HIS A 21 5.80 4.37 2.85
N ILE A 22 4.99 3.79 3.75
CA ILE A 22 3.56 3.51 3.52
C ILE A 22 2.68 4.51 4.27
N HIS A 23 1.92 5.29 3.51
CA HIS A 23 0.90 6.20 4.01
C HIS A 23 -0.49 5.78 3.53
N VAL A 24 -1.43 5.60 4.46
CA VAL A 24 -2.82 5.28 4.14
C VAL A 24 -3.71 6.25 4.90
N ALA A 25 -4.65 6.86 4.19
CA ALA A 25 -5.53 7.88 4.74
C ALA A 25 -6.94 7.79 4.12
N PRO A 26 -7.99 8.15 4.89
CA PRO A 26 -9.32 8.36 4.33
C PRO A 26 -9.31 9.55 3.37
N ALA A 27 -10.38 9.71 2.59
CA ALA A 27 -10.57 10.90 1.76
C ALA A 27 -10.45 12.18 2.61
N PRO A 28 -9.63 13.16 2.19
CA PRO A 28 -9.42 14.39 2.96
C PRO A 28 -10.62 15.35 2.93
N GLY A 29 -11.48 15.21 1.91
CA GLY A 29 -12.69 16.01 1.74
C GLY A 29 -13.96 15.25 2.11
N GLN A 30 -15.10 15.93 1.93
CA GLN A 30 -16.41 15.29 2.05
C GLN A 30 -16.60 14.26 0.94
N VAL A 31 -17.02 13.07 1.34
CA VAL A 31 -17.48 12.01 0.45
C VAL A 31 -19.00 11.99 0.51
N ILE A 32 -19.66 12.25 -0.61
CA ILE A 32 -21.11 12.37 -0.64
C ILE A 32 -21.74 11.02 -0.98
N ALA A 33 -22.55 10.51 -0.06
CA ALA A 33 -23.35 9.33 -0.29
C ALA A 33 -24.37 9.59 -1.41
N GLY A 34 -24.39 8.68 -2.37
CA GLY A 34 -25.16 8.82 -3.60
C GLY A 34 -25.01 7.60 -4.50
N CYS A 35 -25.34 7.77 -5.78
CA CYS A 35 -25.30 6.67 -6.76
C CYS A 35 -23.98 6.60 -7.56
N LEU A 36 -23.01 7.47 -7.27
CA LEU A 36 -21.74 7.53 -7.99
C LEU A 36 -20.61 6.99 -7.12
N GLU A 37 -19.62 6.39 -7.79
CA GLU A 37 -18.39 6.00 -7.12
C GLU A 37 -17.58 7.24 -6.73
N GLU A 38 -17.08 7.26 -5.50
CA GLU A 38 -16.15 8.27 -5.01
C GLU A 38 -14.93 7.61 -4.38
N THR A 39 -13.81 8.34 -4.36
CA THR A 39 -12.60 7.91 -3.66
C THR A 39 -12.81 8.04 -2.16
N VAL A 40 -12.83 6.92 -1.45
CA VAL A 40 -13.06 6.87 0.01
C VAL A 40 -11.76 6.76 0.82
N ALA A 41 -10.69 6.26 0.21
CA ALA A 41 -9.37 6.15 0.82
C ALA A 41 -8.25 6.19 -0.22
N THR A 42 -7.04 6.51 0.24
CA THR A 42 -5.82 6.50 -0.58
C THR A 42 -4.71 5.77 0.15
N CYS A 43 -3.97 4.93 -0.58
CA CYS A 43 -2.75 4.27 -0.13
C CYS A 43 -1.58 4.75 -1.01
N VAL A 44 -0.54 5.30 -0.40
CA VAL A 44 0.67 5.80 -1.07
C VAL A 44 1.86 5.04 -0.53
N VAL A 45 2.57 4.36 -1.44
CA VAL A 45 3.81 3.63 -1.16
C VAL A 45 4.93 4.37 -1.86
N ARG A 46 5.96 4.79 -1.13
CA ARG A 46 7.15 5.47 -1.67
C ARG A 46 8.41 4.65 -1.42
N GLY A 47 9.38 4.80 -2.31
CA GLY A 47 10.67 4.09 -2.21
C GLY A 47 10.58 2.62 -2.60
N ALA A 48 9.50 2.22 -3.29
CA ALA A 48 9.29 0.84 -3.69
C ALA A 48 10.24 0.44 -4.83
N GLY A 49 10.85 -0.73 -4.70
CA GLY A 49 11.49 -1.42 -5.83
C GLY A 49 10.46 -2.32 -6.54
N PRO A 50 10.43 -2.37 -7.88
CA PRO A 50 9.51 -3.24 -8.62
C PRO A 50 9.88 -4.74 -8.50
N PRO A 51 8.90 -5.67 -8.56
CA PRO A 51 7.45 -5.45 -8.65
C PRO A 51 6.76 -5.25 -7.28
N VAL A 52 5.75 -4.38 -7.24
CA VAL A 52 4.87 -4.18 -6.08
C VAL A 52 3.40 -4.24 -6.52
N GLU A 53 2.62 -5.04 -5.80
CA GLU A 53 1.17 -5.14 -5.96
C GLU A 53 0.46 -4.45 -4.79
N ILE A 54 -0.64 -3.76 -5.08
CA ILE A 54 -1.49 -3.14 -4.05
C ILE A 54 -2.92 -3.61 -4.24
N SER A 55 -3.53 -4.10 -3.16
CA SER A 55 -4.93 -4.49 -3.12
C SER A 55 -5.62 -3.96 -1.86
N TRP A 56 -6.95 -4.03 -1.83
CA TRP A 56 -7.76 -3.57 -0.70
C TRP A 56 -8.60 -4.70 -0.12
N ARG A 57 -8.62 -4.79 1.22
CA ARG A 57 -9.55 -5.62 1.98
C ARG A 57 -10.64 -4.73 2.59
N THR A 58 -11.88 -4.98 2.19
CA THR A 58 -13.04 -4.09 2.42
C THR A 58 -14.18 -4.79 3.17
N GLY A 59 -13.92 -5.95 3.78
CA GLY A 59 -14.96 -6.73 4.46
C GLY A 59 -16.02 -7.33 3.51
N GLY A 60 -15.69 -7.51 2.23
CA GLY A 60 -16.59 -8.07 1.21
C GLY A 60 -17.40 -7.04 0.45
N LEU A 61 -17.25 -5.75 0.74
CA LEU A 61 -17.88 -4.70 -0.05
C LEU A 61 -17.22 -4.56 -1.44
N PRO A 62 -18.02 -4.38 -2.50
CA PRO A 62 -17.49 -4.16 -3.85
C PRO A 62 -16.70 -2.86 -3.88
N TYR A 63 -15.59 -2.87 -4.63
CA TYR A 63 -14.74 -1.71 -4.80
C TYR A 63 -14.05 -1.72 -6.16
N THR A 64 -13.65 -0.53 -6.58
CA THR A 64 -12.75 -0.31 -7.69
C THR A 64 -11.45 0.28 -7.15
N ALA A 65 -10.31 -0.11 -7.70
CA ALA A 65 -9.01 0.49 -7.34
C ALA A 65 -8.43 1.20 -8.56
N GLU A 66 -8.09 2.48 -8.41
CA GLU A 66 -7.31 3.20 -9.41
C GLU A 66 -5.85 3.24 -8.97
N LEU A 67 -4.94 2.83 -9.87
CA LEU A 67 -3.51 2.75 -9.57
C LEU A 67 -2.73 3.75 -10.43
N GLN A 68 -1.90 4.54 -9.79
CA GLN A 68 -0.98 5.48 -10.44
C GLN A 68 0.44 5.18 -9.98
N THR A 69 1.34 4.97 -10.93
CA THR A 69 2.74 4.66 -10.67
C THR A 69 3.60 5.78 -11.23
N THR A 70 4.48 6.32 -10.39
CA THR A 70 5.49 7.31 -10.79
C THR A 70 6.86 6.75 -10.44
N GLN A 71 7.79 6.81 -11.38
CA GLN A 71 9.16 6.40 -11.16
C GLN A 71 10.07 7.62 -11.14
N GLU A 72 10.87 7.75 -10.09
CA GLU A 72 11.84 8.83 -9.94
C GLU A 72 13.10 8.29 -9.27
N ASN A 73 14.27 8.63 -9.82
CA ASN A 73 15.58 8.29 -9.27
C ASN A 73 15.76 6.79 -8.94
N GLY A 74 15.21 5.90 -9.78
CA GLY A 74 15.31 4.44 -9.61
C GLY A 74 14.37 3.85 -8.55
N THR A 75 13.55 4.68 -7.89
CA THR A 75 12.50 4.23 -6.96
C THR A 75 11.12 4.47 -7.55
N MET A 76 10.13 3.68 -7.14
CA MET A 76 8.74 3.87 -7.51
C MET A 76 7.93 4.45 -6.35
N THR A 77 7.03 5.35 -6.69
CA THR A 77 5.92 5.77 -5.85
C THR A 77 4.62 5.27 -6.49
N ILE A 78 3.86 4.49 -5.73
CA ILE A 78 2.57 3.94 -6.18
C ILE A 78 1.48 4.57 -5.32
N ARG A 79 0.47 5.12 -5.98
CA ARG A 79 -0.74 5.66 -5.35
C ARG A 79 -1.92 4.82 -5.78
N SER A 80 -2.59 4.20 -4.82
CA SER A 80 -3.84 3.47 -5.02
C SER A 80 -5.00 4.24 -4.39
N GLU A 81 -6.01 4.56 -5.18
CA GLU A 81 -7.28 5.09 -4.70
C GLU A 81 -8.31 3.98 -4.56
N LEU A 82 -8.89 3.86 -3.37
CA LEU A 82 -10.04 2.99 -3.13
C LEU A 82 -11.32 3.73 -3.49
N LYS A 83 -12.02 3.26 -4.52
CA LYS A 83 -13.28 3.81 -4.99
C LYS A 83 -14.44 2.88 -4.65
N MET A 84 -15.51 3.46 -4.14
CA MET A 84 -16.73 2.77 -3.75
C MET A 84 -17.92 3.69 -3.96
N ILE A 85 -19.12 3.13 -4.08
CA ILE A 85 -20.36 3.90 -3.95
C ILE A 85 -20.60 4.17 -2.46
N PRO A 86 -20.48 5.42 -1.98
CA PRO A 86 -20.60 5.71 -0.56
C PRO A 86 -22.05 5.57 -0.09
N ASN A 87 -22.22 4.94 1.07
CA ASN A 87 -23.49 4.83 1.77
C ASN A 87 -23.28 4.98 3.28
N ASN A 88 -24.36 5.17 4.05
CA ASN A 88 -24.22 5.42 5.49
C ASN A 88 -23.59 4.25 6.27
N GLY A 89 -23.64 3.04 5.73
CA GLY A 89 -23.06 1.84 6.33
C GLY A 89 -21.52 1.76 6.23
N ILE A 90 -20.88 2.61 5.42
CA ILE A 90 -19.40 2.58 5.28
C ILE A 90 -18.69 3.54 6.23
N TYR A 91 -19.40 4.44 6.93
CA TYR A 91 -18.78 5.30 7.94
C TYR A 91 -18.21 4.45 9.08
N GLY A 92 -16.94 4.66 9.43
CA GLY A 92 -16.24 3.89 10.47
C GLY A 92 -15.85 2.47 10.05
N LEU A 93 -16.21 2.03 8.85
CA LEU A 93 -15.80 0.73 8.31
C LEU A 93 -14.28 0.69 8.15
N ARG A 94 -13.68 -0.43 8.54
CA ARG A 94 -12.24 -0.64 8.44
C ARG A 94 -11.87 -1.19 7.08
N VAL A 95 -10.98 -0.50 6.38
CA VAL A 95 -10.37 -0.97 5.13
C VAL A 95 -8.88 -1.15 5.34
N THR A 96 -8.32 -2.21 4.75
CA THR A 96 -6.88 -2.50 4.79
C THR A 96 -6.30 -2.34 3.39
N CYS A 97 -5.28 -1.49 3.25
CA CYS A 97 -4.38 -1.54 2.10
C CYS A 97 -3.39 -2.68 2.32
N VAL A 98 -3.33 -3.62 1.39
CA VAL A 98 -2.41 -4.75 1.39
C VAL A 98 -1.40 -4.53 0.28
N ILE A 99 -0.12 -4.49 0.64
CA ILE A 99 0.99 -4.27 -0.27
C ILE A 99 1.82 -5.55 -0.30
N VAL A 100 2.03 -6.11 -1.48
CA VAL A 100 2.90 -7.26 -1.70
C VAL A 100 4.08 -6.80 -2.53
N GLN A 101 5.27 -6.84 -1.94
CA GLN A 101 6.53 -6.54 -2.62
C GLN A 101 7.23 -7.84 -2.97
N ASN A 102 7.49 -8.05 -4.26
CA ASN A 102 8.23 -9.21 -4.73
C ASN A 102 9.71 -8.83 -4.86
N LEU A 103 10.57 -9.49 -4.09
CA LEU A 103 12.02 -9.24 -4.10
C LEU A 103 12.77 -10.28 -4.93
N GLY A 104 12.06 -11.07 -5.76
CA GLY A 104 12.58 -12.12 -6.62
C GLY A 104 12.90 -13.44 -5.90
N VAL A 105 13.25 -13.40 -4.61
CA VAL A 105 13.51 -14.59 -3.77
C VAL A 105 12.46 -14.83 -2.69
N ASN A 106 11.78 -13.76 -2.28
CA ASN A 106 10.72 -13.77 -1.29
C ASN A 106 9.66 -12.72 -1.64
N GLU A 107 8.47 -12.90 -1.09
CA GLU A 107 7.42 -11.90 -1.07
C GLU A 107 7.34 -11.33 0.34
N GLU A 108 7.37 -10.01 0.44
CA GLU A 108 7.13 -9.29 1.68
C GLU A 108 5.76 -8.64 1.62
N GLN A 109 4.96 -8.86 2.65
CA GLN A 109 3.61 -8.31 2.76
C GLN A 109 3.54 -7.25 3.85
N PHE A 110 2.99 -6.09 3.49
CA PHE A 110 2.72 -5.00 4.41
C PHE A 110 1.23 -4.68 4.41
N GLU A 111 0.68 -4.45 5.59
CA GLU A 111 -0.74 -4.10 5.75
C GLU A 111 -0.88 -2.83 6.57
N LYS A 112 -1.79 -1.95 6.13
CA LYS A 112 -2.18 -0.78 6.93
C LYS A 112 -3.69 -0.58 6.87
N THR A 113 -4.28 -0.56 8.06
CA THR A 113 -5.73 -0.46 8.25
C THR A 113 -6.11 0.93 8.72
N ILE A 114 -7.16 1.49 8.12
CA ILE A 114 -7.78 2.75 8.54
C ILE A 114 -9.28 2.56 8.70
N ALA A 115 -9.93 3.48 9.42
CA ALA A 115 -11.38 3.62 9.39
C ALA A 115 -11.76 4.69 8.38
N LEU A 116 -12.79 4.42 7.56
CA LEU A 116 -13.36 5.39 6.65
C LEU A 116 -14.06 6.51 7.42
N GLN A 117 -13.88 7.74 6.95
CA GLN A 117 -14.38 8.96 7.59
C GLN A 117 -14.91 9.93 6.53
N ASN A 118 -15.51 11.03 6.96
CA ASN A 118 -16.02 12.11 6.10
C ASN A 118 -17.11 11.67 5.11
N ILE A 119 -17.90 10.66 5.47
CA ILE A 119 -19.04 10.19 4.67
C ILE A 119 -20.28 10.99 5.08
N HIS A 120 -20.90 11.69 4.13
CA HIS A 120 -22.07 12.55 4.36
C HIS A 120 -23.23 12.15 3.46
N CYS A 121 -24.46 12.24 3.97
CA CYS A 121 -25.66 12.10 3.14
C CYS A 121 -25.85 13.35 2.26
N LYS A 122 -26.33 13.13 1.03
CA LYS A 122 -26.86 14.22 0.20
C LYS A 122 -28.17 14.76 0.76
#